data_AF-A0A7V6VLG1-F1
#
_entry.id   AF-A0A7V6VLG1-F1
#
_cell.length_a   1.000
_cell.length_b   1.000
_cell.length_c   1.000
_cell.angle_alpha   90.00
_cell.angle_beta   90.00
_cell.angle_gamma   90.00
#
_symmetry.space_group_name_H-M   'P 1'
#
loop_
_entity.id
_entity.type
_entity.pdbx_description
1 polymer ?
#
loop_
_entity_poly.entity_id
_entity_poly.type
_entity_poly.pdbx_seq_one_letter_code
_entity_poly.pdbx_strand_id
1 'polypeptide(L)'
;MFPTAEPGLGRPASPGGASPTAGAPVPADGTARRGEPASSEDLQIAGLVPLSTLDWPGKLSAVVFCQGCPWDCGYCQNASLRACDMPGIVEWAGVMELLRRRRGLLDGVVFSGGEATRQDALVPAMEDARELGFGVALHTAGAYPRRLAE
;
A
#
# COMPACT_ATOMS: atom_id res chain seq x y z
N MET A 1 -31.90 -35.57 7.77
CA MET A 1 -30.78 -36.50 8.02
C MET A 1 -29.67 -36.09 7.06
N PHE A 2 -28.79 -35.18 7.51
CA PHE A 2 -27.71 -34.63 6.70
C PHE A 2 -26.49 -35.56 6.77
N PRO A 3 -25.81 -35.87 5.65
CA PRO A 3 -24.57 -36.63 5.70
C PRO A 3 -23.45 -35.77 6.31
N THR A 4 -22.67 -36.39 7.19
CA THR A 4 -21.48 -35.80 7.84
C THR A 4 -20.37 -35.60 6.81
N ALA A 5 -19.79 -34.39 6.79
CA ALA A 5 -18.64 -34.04 5.97
C ALA A 5 -17.35 -34.67 6.55
N GLU A 6 -16.54 -35.26 5.67
CA GLU A 6 -15.22 -35.79 6.01
C GLU A 6 -14.19 -34.65 6.22
N PRO A 7 -13.20 -34.83 7.12
CA PRO A 7 -12.14 -33.83 7.30
C PRO A 7 -11.20 -33.84 6.09
N GLY A 8 -11.30 -32.77 5.29
CA GLY A 8 -10.48 -32.53 4.11
C GLY A 8 -8.98 -32.42 4.44
N LEU A 9 -8.20 -33.21 3.69
CA LEU A 9 -6.75 -33.21 3.59
C LEU A 9 -6.20 -31.78 3.41
N GLY A 10 -5.34 -31.35 4.34
CA GLY A 10 -4.75 -30.01 4.35
C GLY A 10 -3.96 -29.69 3.09
N ARG A 11 -4.15 -28.48 2.56
CA ARG A 11 -3.33 -27.92 1.46
C ARG A 11 -1.88 -27.75 1.93
N PRO A 12 -0.87 -28.14 1.13
CA PRO A 12 0.52 -27.83 1.45
C PRO A 12 0.76 -26.32 1.40
N ALA A 13 1.48 -25.81 2.40
CA ALA A 13 1.92 -24.43 2.46
C ALA A 13 2.84 -24.11 1.27
N SER A 14 2.57 -22.99 0.59
CA SER A 14 3.47 -22.45 -0.44
C SER A 14 4.78 -21.97 0.21
N PRO A 15 5.94 -22.18 -0.43
CA PRO A 15 7.21 -21.69 0.11
C PRO A 15 7.23 -20.16 0.07
N GLY A 16 7.42 -19.56 1.25
CA GLY A 16 7.43 -18.12 1.45
C GLY A 16 8.56 -17.43 0.70
N GLY A 17 8.20 -16.50 -0.19
CA GLY A 17 9.11 -15.47 -0.65
C GLY A 17 9.47 -14.56 0.52
N ALA A 18 10.75 -14.22 0.66
CA ALA A 18 11.24 -13.34 1.71
C ALA A 18 10.46 -12.02 1.69
N SER A 19 9.68 -11.81 2.74
CA SER A 19 9.00 -10.56 3.02
C SER A 19 10.06 -9.47 3.22
N PRO A 20 9.90 -8.27 2.66
CA PRO A 20 10.73 -7.14 3.06
C PRO A 20 10.57 -6.99 4.58
N THR A 21 11.70 -6.89 5.27
CA THR A 21 11.79 -6.79 6.73
C THR A 21 10.86 -5.67 7.22
N ALA A 22 9.91 -6.01 8.08
CA ALA A 22 9.09 -5.03 8.78
C ALA A 22 10.04 -4.08 9.54
N GLY A 23 9.99 -2.79 9.17
CA GLY A 23 10.70 -1.74 9.89
C GLY A 23 10.05 -1.50 11.25
N ALA A 24 10.60 -0.55 12.02
CA ALA A 24 9.84 0.00 13.14
C ALA A 24 8.50 0.56 12.62
N PRO A 25 7.44 0.59 13.44
CA PRO A 25 6.18 1.21 13.01
C PRO A 25 6.37 2.71 12.80
N VAL A 26 5.91 3.22 11.65
CA VAL A 26 5.88 4.66 11.34
C VAL A 26 4.87 5.30 12.30
N PRO A 27 5.19 6.36 13.06
CA PRO A 27 4.24 6.95 14.00
C PRO A 27 2.90 7.30 13.34
N ALA A 28 1.79 6.90 13.99
CA ALA A 28 0.43 6.98 13.43
C ALA A 28 -0.06 8.38 13.07
N ASP A 29 0.58 9.40 13.64
CA ASP A 29 0.27 10.80 13.41
C ASP A 29 0.99 11.32 12.17
N GLY A 30 0.79 10.67 11.01
CA GLY A 30 1.24 11.16 9.70
C GLY A 30 0.66 12.53 9.29
N THR A 31 0.25 13.35 10.26
CA THR A 31 0.03 14.76 10.09
C THR A 31 1.38 15.46 10.12
N ALA A 32 1.66 16.22 9.06
CA ALA A 32 2.82 17.09 9.00
C ALA A 32 2.93 17.91 10.29
N ARG A 33 4.15 18.08 10.82
CA ARG A 33 4.42 19.04 11.91
C ARG A 33 3.74 20.35 11.54
N ARG A 34 2.84 20.85 12.40
CA ARG A 34 1.93 21.97 12.09
C ARG A 34 2.68 23.14 11.42
N GLY A 35 2.56 23.26 10.09
CA GLY A 35 3.20 24.31 9.28
C GLY A 35 4.32 23.87 8.32
N GLU A 36 4.77 22.63 8.35
CA GLU A 36 5.72 22.07 7.37
C GLU A 36 4.98 21.32 6.24
N PRO A 37 5.51 21.34 5.00
CA PRO A 37 4.96 20.52 3.92
C PRO A 37 5.15 19.03 4.24
N ALA A 38 4.17 18.20 3.86
CA ALA A 38 4.27 16.77 4.05
C ALA A 38 5.45 16.18 3.26
N SER A 39 6.15 15.23 3.87
CA SER A 39 7.24 14.47 3.25
C SER A 39 6.74 13.09 2.82
N SER A 40 7.39 12.47 1.84
CA SER A 40 7.12 11.07 1.47
C SER A 40 7.41 10.10 2.63
N GLU A 41 8.34 10.46 3.53
CA GLU A 41 8.64 9.70 4.76
C GLU A 41 7.47 9.70 5.76
N ASP A 42 6.52 10.63 5.65
CA ASP A 42 5.34 10.67 6.54
C ASP A 42 4.24 9.68 6.09
N LEU A 43 4.42 9.01 4.93
CA LEU A 43 3.44 8.09 4.36
C LEU A 43 3.24 6.87 5.28
N GLN A 44 2.00 6.67 5.71
CA GLN A 44 1.61 5.55 6.55
C GLN A 44 1.27 4.34 5.68
N ILE A 45 2.17 3.36 5.65
CA ILE A 45 2.06 2.19 4.78
C ILE A 45 1.79 0.94 5.63
N ALA A 46 0.64 0.32 5.41
CA ALA A 46 0.22 -0.89 6.11
C ALA A 46 0.78 -2.17 5.49
N GLY A 47 1.19 -2.12 4.23
CA GLY A 47 1.71 -3.29 3.53
C GLY A 47 2.29 -2.95 2.16
N LEU A 48 3.13 -3.86 1.68
CA LEU A 48 3.79 -3.74 0.40
C LEU A 48 3.74 -5.09 -0.32
N VAL A 49 3.20 -5.10 -1.53
CA VAL A 49 3.32 -6.24 -2.45
C VAL A 49 4.50 -5.93 -3.38
N PRO A 50 5.59 -6.70 -3.31
CA PRO A 50 6.82 -6.39 -4.03
C PRO A 50 6.72 -6.60 -5.56
N LEU A 51 5.70 -7.36 -6.01
CA LEU A 51 5.37 -7.61 -7.41
C LEU A 51 3.90 -8.03 -7.52
N SER A 52 3.14 -7.36 -8.36
CA SER A 52 1.80 -7.69 -8.81
C SER A 52 1.73 -7.64 -10.33
N THR A 53 0.94 -8.56 -10.88
CA THR A 53 0.59 -8.63 -12.31
C THR A 53 -0.89 -8.31 -12.55
N LEU A 54 -1.63 -7.98 -11.49
CA LEU A 54 -3.09 -7.83 -11.51
C LEU A 54 -3.54 -6.39 -11.30
N ASP A 55 -2.80 -5.63 -10.50
CA ASP A 55 -3.22 -4.30 -10.05
C ASP A 55 -2.99 -3.19 -11.09
N TRP A 56 -2.27 -3.49 -12.18
CA TRP A 56 -2.13 -2.57 -13.31
C TRP A 56 -2.15 -3.35 -14.63
N PRO A 57 -3.24 -3.24 -15.43
CA PRO A 57 -3.35 -3.96 -16.69
C PRO A 57 -2.15 -3.71 -17.62
N GLY A 58 -1.48 -4.80 -18.02
CA GLY A 58 -0.33 -4.77 -18.92
C GLY A 58 0.98 -4.28 -18.30
N LYS A 59 1.07 -4.19 -16.96
CA LYS A 59 2.24 -3.68 -16.24
C LYS A 59 2.59 -4.56 -15.05
N LEU A 60 3.89 -4.81 -14.86
CA LEU A 60 4.42 -5.39 -13.63
C LEU A 60 4.61 -4.27 -12.62
N SER A 61 3.97 -4.37 -11.45
CA SER A 61 3.96 -3.26 -10.49
C SER A 61 4.24 -3.69 -9.06
N ALA A 62 4.80 -2.79 -8.25
CA ALA A 62 4.70 -2.92 -6.80
C ALA A 62 3.39 -2.28 -6.33
N VAL A 63 2.79 -2.80 -5.25
CA VAL A 63 1.55 -2.22 -4.67
C VAL A 63 1.82 -1.76 -3.25
N VAL A 64 1.63 -0.48 -3.01
CA VAL A 64 1.74 0.16 -1.69
C VAL A 64 0.33 0.27 -1.12
N PHE A 65 0.08 -0.38 0.02
CA PHE A 65 -1.20 -0.27 0.73
C PHE A 65 -1.10 0.78 1.83
N CYS A 66 -1.74 1.92 1.61
CA CYS A 66 -1.86 2.99 2.58
C CYS A 66 -2.74 2.59 3.78
N GLN A 67 -2.35 3.02 4.98
CA GLN A 67 -3.10 2.81 6.21
C GLN A 67 -4.21 3.87 6.38
N GLY A 68 -5.38 3.44 6.85
CA GLY A 68 -6.55 4.27 7.15
C GLY A 68 -7.50 4.44 5.97
N CYS A 69 -8.80 4.22 6.21
CA CYS A 69 -9.87 4.44 5.23
C CYS A 69 -11.07 5.12 5.92
N PRO A 70 -11.66 6.19 5.35
CA PRO A 70 -12.88 6.77 5.91
C PRO A 70 -14.13 5.92 5.63
N TRP A 71 -14.03 4.91 4.75
CA TRP A 71 -15.15 4.06 4.38
C TRP A 71 -15.28 2.83 5.28
N ASP A 72 -16.54 2.42 5.48
CA ASP A 72 -16.91 1.22 6.24
C ASP A 72 -17.61 0.17 5.34
N CYS A 73 -16.98 -0.15 4.20
CA CYS A 73 -17.56 -1.05 3.22
C CYS A 73 -17.72 -2.48 3.78
N GLY A 74 -18.93 -3.02 3.79
CA GLY A 74 -19.22 -4.37 4.31
C GLY A 74 -18.58 -5.53 3.52
N TYR A 75 -18.06 -5.25 2.32
CA TYR A 75 -17.35 -6.22 1.47
C TYR A 75 -15.84 -5.97 1.41
N CYS A 76 -15.29 -5.12 2.30
CA CYS A 76 -13.89 -4.74 2.23
C CYS A 76 -12.97 -5.95 2.48
N GLN A 77 -12.21 -6.34 1.46
CA GLN A 77 -11.19 -7.41 1.57
C GLN A 77 -10.03 -6.98 2.47
N ASN A 78 -9.81 -5.68 2.61
CA ASN A 78 -8.73 -5.08 3.37
C ASN A 78 -9.27 -4.35 4.62
N ALA A 79 -10.25 -4.97 5.31
CA ALA A 79 -10.93 -4.38 6.45
C ALA A 79 -9.98 -3.98 7.61
N SER A 80 -8.80 -4.60 7.69
CA SER A 80 -7.72 -4.24 8.63
C SER A 80 -7.12 -2.85 8.38
N LEU A 81 -7.24 -2.32 7.16
CA LEU A 81 -6.72 -1.00 6.78
C LEU A 81 -7.65 0.15 7.18
N ARG A 82 -8.83 -0.11 7.75
CA ARG A 82 -9.82 0.94 8.07
C ARG A 82 -9.35 1.88 9.17
N ALA A 83 -8.69 1.36 10.19
CA ALA A 83 -8.27 2.14 11.35
C ALA A 83 -7.34 3.29 10.94
N CYS A 84 -7.78 4.53 11.20
CA CYS A 84 -7.10 5.75 10.77
C CYS A 84 -6.06 6.27 11.77
N ASP A 85 -6.07 5.70 12.98
CA ASP A 85 -5.23 5.97 14.13
C ASP A 85 -4.12 4.91 14.31
N MET A 86 -4.06 3.93 13.41
CA MET A 86 -3.03 2.90 13.42
C MET A 86 -1.81 3.37 12.62
N PRO A 87 -0.60 3.11 13.13
CA PRO A 87 0.64 3.39 12.41
C PRO A 87 0.82 2.49 11.19
N GLY A 88 1.55 2.99 10.19
CA GLY A 88 2.13 2.14 9.15
C GLY A 88 3.15 1.17 9.74
N ILE A 89 3.34 0.02 9.09
CA ILE A 89 4.35 -1.00 9.46
C ILE A 89 5.46 -1.16 8.42
N VAL A 90 5.36 -0.44 7.30
CA VAL A 90 6.38 -0.38 6.26
C VAL A 90 6.88 1.06 6.16
N GLU A 91 8.18 1.24 6.33
CA GLU A 91 8.86 2.52 6.15
C GLU A 91 8.97 2.87 4.65
N TRP A 92 8.82 4.15 4.30
CA TRP A 92 8.98 4.61 2.91
C TRP A 92 10.37 4.30 2.36
N ALA A 93 11.42 4.50 3.17
CA ALA A 93 12.78 4.11 2.82
C ALA A 93 12.90 2.64 2.37
N GLY A 94 12.14 1.72 2.98
CA GLY A 94 12.08 0.31 2.60
C GLY A 94 11.42 0.08 1.24
N VAL A 95 10.38 0.85 0.92
CA VAL A 95 9.77 0.86 -0.42
C VAL A 95 10.78 1.36 -1.45
N MET A 96 11.46 2.48 -1.17
CA MET A 96 12.45 3.05 -2.07
C MET A 96 13.62 2.11 -2.34
N GLU A 97 14.10 1.37 -1.33
CA GLU A 97 15.11 0.35 -1.53
C GLU A 97 14.63 -0.78 -2.46
N LEU A 98 13.39 -1.24 -2.29
CA LEU A 98 12.80 -2.20 -3.21
C LEU A 98 12.73 -1.65 -4.63
N LEU A 99 12.26 -0.42 -4.81
CA LEU A 99 12.11 0.22 -6.12
C LEU A 99 13.46 0.36 -6.81
N ARG A 100 14.49 0.85 -6.13
CA ARG A 100 15.85 0.95 -6.68
C ARG A 100 16.37 -0.40 -7.17
N ARG A 101 16.20 -1.47 -6.38
CA ARG A 101 16.60 -2.83 -6.75
C ARG A 101 15.81 -3.41 -7.92
N ARG A 102 14.62 -2.88 -8.21
CA ARG A 102 13.69 -3.39 -9.23
C ARG A 102 13.59 -2.50 -10.47
N ARG A 103 14.44 -1.48 -10.61
CA ARG A 103 14.51 -0.65 -11.82
C ARG A 103 14.79 -1.53 -13.05
N GLY A 104 13.96 -1.37 -14.08
CA GLY A 104 14.01 -2.17 -15.30
C GLY A 104 13.34 -3.55 -15.21
N LEU A 105 12.86 -3.94 -14.03
CA LEU A 105 12.08 -5.18 -13.82
C LEU A 105 10.60 -4.89 -13.56
N LEU A 106 10.31 -3.85 -12.78
CA LEU A 106 8.96 -3.33 -12.61
C LEU A 106 8.73 -2.15 -13.54
N ASP A 107 7.51 -2.06 -14.06
CA ASP A 107 7.07 -0.93 -14.86
C ASP A 107 6.57 0.24 -14.01
N GLY A 108 6.02 -0.04 -12.82
CA GLY A 108 5.35 0.98 -12.04
C GLY A 108 5.05 0.64 -10.58
N VAL A 109 4.44 1.59 -9.90
CA VAL A 109 3.98 1.50 -8.52
C VAL A 109 2.51 1.89 -8.46
N VAL A 110 1.69 1.05 -7.82
CA VAL A 110 0.29 1.31 -7.55
C VAL A 110 0.16 1.74 -6.09
N PHE A 111 -0.33 2.95 -5.86
CA PHE A 111 -0.75 3.40 -4.54
C PHE A 111 -2.22 3.05 -4.35
N SER A 112 -2.49 2.25 -3.33
CA SER A 112 -3.80 1.66 -3.03
C SER A 112 -3.97 1.63 -1.52
N GLY A 113 -4.88 0.79 -1.03
CA GLY A 113 -5.05 0.48 0.38
C GLY A 113 -5.65 1.63 1.19
N GLY A 114 -6.38 1.24 2.23
CA GLY A 114 -7.29 2.12 2.95
C GLY A 114 -7.98 3.08 1.99
N GLU A 115 -7.70 4.37 2.16
CA GLU A 115 -7.86 5.39 1.13
C GLU A 115 -6.55 6.18 1.00
N ALA A 116 -5.78 5.94 -0.06
CA ALA A 116 -4.49 6.60 -0.28
C ALA A 116 -4.61 8.13 -0.29
N THR A 117 -5.68 8.67 -0.88
CA THR A 117 -5.89 10.14 -0.98
C THR A 117 -6.19 10.82 0.36
N ARG A 118 -6.30 10.05 1.45
CA ARG A 118 -6.38 10.58 2.81
C ARG A 118 -5.08 11.25 3.26
N GLN A 119 -3.94 10.77 2.78
CA GLN A 119 -2.63 11.11 3.33
C GLN A 119 -1.96 12.22 2.51
N ASP A 120 -1.52 13.31 3.16
CA ASP A 120 -0.82 14.42 2.50
C ASP A 120 0.52 13.99 1.86
N ALA A 121 1.17 12.97 2.44
CA ALA A 121 2.41 12.38 1.96
C ALA A 121 2.30 11.63 0.62
N LEU A 122 1.08 11.43 0.09
CA LEU A 122 0.85 10.66 -1.14
C LEU A 122 1.56 11.27 -2.34
N VAL A 123 1.40 12.58 -2.57
CA VAL A 123 1.96 13.27 -3.73
C VAL A 123 3.50 13.22 -3.72
N PRO A 124 4.18 13.61 -2.62
CA PRO A 124 5.64 13.43 -2.52
C PRO A 124 6.11 12.00 -2.79
N ALA A 125 5.42 10.99 -2.26
CA ALA A 125 5.79 9.59 -2.48
C ALA A 125 5.59 9.15 -3.95
N MET A 126 4.57 9.68 -4.64
CA MET A 126 4.37 9.46 -6.07
C MET A 126 5.45 10.14 -6.90
N GLU A 127 5.88 11.35 -6.52
CA GLU A 127 6.97 12.07 -7.19
C GLU A 127 8.29 11.29 -7.07
N ASP A 128 8.66 10.86 -5.87
CA ASP A 128 9.82 10.00 -5.61
C ASP A 128 9.85 8.75 -6.53
N ALA A 129 8.70 8.08 -6.69
CA ALA A 129 8.59 6.92 -7.57
C ALA A 129 8.78 7.29 -9.05
N ARG A 130 8.22 8.43 -9.49
CA ARG A 130 8.40 8.94 -10.87
C ARG A 130 9.85 9.33 -11.14
N GLU A 131 10.53 9.94 -10.18
CA GLU A 131 11.95 10.31 -10.30
C GLU A 131 12.86 9.09 -10.49
N LEU A 132 12.51 7.95 -9.90
CA LEU A 132 13.19 6.66 -10.16
C LEU A 132 12.88 6.06 -11.54
N GLY A 133 11.94 6.65 -12.29
CA GLY A 133 11.55 6.25 -13.64
C GLY A 133 10.39 5.25 -13.67
N PHE A 134 9.64 5.09 -12.58
CA PHE A 134 8.47 4.21 -12.53
C PHE A 134 7.21 4.93 -13.03
N GLY A 135 6.32 4.18 -13.69
CA GLY A 135 4.93 4.61 -13.83
C GLY A 135 4.25 4.65 -12.46
N VAL A 136 3.30 5.56 -12.28
CA VAL A 136 2.50 5.66 -11.06
C VAL A 136 1.02 5.48 -11.38
N ALA A 137 0.35 4.63 -10.61
CA ALA A 137 -1.09 4.43 -10.64
C ALA A 137 -1.69 4.64 -9.25
N LEU A 138 -2.95 5.08 -9.22
CA LEU A 138 -3.70 5.35 -8.00
C LEU A 138 -5.00 4.53 -8.01
N HIS A 139 -5.19 3.70 -6.98
CA HIS A 139 -6.45 3.07 -6.65
C HIS A 139 -7.08 3.82 -5.49
N THR A 140 -8.21 4.46 -5.74
CA THR A 140 -8.93 5.28 -4.76
C THR A 140 -10.43 4.97 -4.82
N ALA A 141 -11.10 5.04 -3.68
CA ALA A 141 -12.56 5.00 -3.62
C ALA A 141 -13.17 6.40 -3.79
N GLY A 142 -12.34 7.44 -3.98
CA GLY A 142 -12.76 8.80 -4.26
C GLY A 142 -13.33 9.54 -3.05
N ALA A 143 -12.93 9.18 -1.83
CA ALA A 143 -13.40 9.86 -0.62
C ALA A 143 -12.98 11.34 -0.56
N TYR A 144 -11.84 11.66 -1.19
CA TYR A 144 -11.25 13.00 -1.23
C TYR A 144 -11.07 13.45 -2.69
N PRO A 145 -12.15 13.70 -3.44
CA PRO A 145 -12.08 13.91 -4.90
C PRO A 145 -11.27 15.15 -5.31
N ARG A 146 -11.14 16.14 -4.42
CA ARG A 146 -10.32 17.34 -4.68
C ARG A 146 -8.83 17.01 -4.84
N ARG A 147 -8.36 15.95 -4.17
CA ARG A 147 -6.97 15.47 -4.26
C ARG A 147 -6.59 14.95 -5.64
N LEU A 148 -7.57 14.59 -6.47
CA LEU A 148 -7.31 14.06 -7.83
C LEU A 148 -6.83 15.15 -8.81
N ALA A 149 -6.95 16.41 -8.42
CA ALA A 149 -6.47 17.54 -9.20
C ALA A 149 -5.03 17.97 -8.84
N GLU A 150 -4.46 17.38 -7.79
CA GLU A 150 -3.05 17.52 -7.40
C GLU A 150 -2.18 16.64 -8.30
#